data_AF-A0A3C0QSE5-F1
#
_entry.id   AF-A0A3C0QSE5-F1
#
_cell.length_a   1.000
_cell.length_b   1.000
_cell.length_c   1.000
_cell.angle_alpha   90.00
_cell.angle_beta   90.00
_cell.angle_gamma   90.00
#
_symmetry.space_group_name_H-M   'P 1'
#
loop_
_entity.id
_entity.type
_entity.pdbx_description
1 polymer ?
#
loop_
_entity_poly.entity_id
_entity_poly.type
_entity_poly.pdbx_seq_one_letter_code
_entity_poly.pdbx_strand_id
1 'polypeptide(L)'
;MARHNRKHEQRKQHHGHQPKIVARPVNPKLLEEYTRKIQIFLKTANMNRMKKNDLANKCRWKRSPSAFNSALEQLVHEGVIRKERNFYYLCQDSFRAETVRIHSGFGFIRDEKGTEYFVAGKYLLGSLVGDKVLARSIPPRVDGTKEAEVLSILEESSQTRLSGRIVLSEDGEFLRFLPDNMNLTMHISYKESENYHLNDKVICTVISRGERHRDHLVKVLMNFGSTDSAENCMNAKIMAQNIPVEFTPETLRQAEKLQQDGITDFDLENRLDLRNEIIFTIDGAH
;
A
#
# COMPACT_ATOMS: atom_id res chain seq x y z
N MET A 1 -8.88 67.05 -20.01
CA MET A 1 -9.08 67.21 -18.55
C MET A 1 -9.75 65.94 -18.02
N ALA A 2 -9.42 65.25 -16.94
CA ALA A 2 -8.29 65.22 -16.01
C ALA A 2 -8.29 63.80 -15.37
N ARG A 3 -7.21 63.03 -15.51
CA ARG A 3 -6.39 62.44 -14.42
C ARG A 3 -7.13 62.02 -13.14
N HIS A 4 -7.12 60.72 -12.84
CA HIS A 4 -6.60 60.22 -11.55
C HIS A 4 -6.15 58.73 -11.58
N ASN A 5 -4.98 58.52 -10.97
CA ASN A 5 -4.22 57.29 -10.79
C ASN A 5 -4.81 56.35 -9.71
N ARG A 6 -4.49 55.05 -9.82
CA ARG A 6 -3.82 54.18 -8.80
C ARG A 6 -3.84 52.72 -9.33
N LYS A 7 -2.72 52.16 -9.81
CA LYS A 7 -1.62 51.48 -9.08
C LYS A 7 -2.07 50.34 -8.14
N HIS A 8 -1.44 49.17 -8.38
CA HIS A 8 -1.39 47.93 -7.57
C HIS A 8 -2.72 47.16 -7.51
N GLU A 9 -2.80 45.86 -7.82
CA GLU A 9 -1.96 44.78 -7.29
C GLU A 9 -2.10 43.52 -8.18
N GLN A 10 -1.00 43.07 -8.80
CA GLN A 10 -0.90 41.71 -9.31
C GLN A 10 -0.90 40.76 -8.10
N ARG A 11 -2.02 40.07 -7.85
CA ARG A 11 -2.06 38.98 -6.88
C ARG A 11 -1.23 37.80 -7.40
N LYS A 12 0.03 37.78 -7.00
CA LYS A 12 0.92 36.62 -7.08
C LYS A 12 0.18 35.42 -6.47
N GLN A 13 -0.02 34.38 -7.27
CA GLN A 13 -0.35 33.06 -6.76
C GLN A 13 0.83 32.61 -5.89
N HIS A 14 0.70 32.73 -4.58
CA HIS A 14 1.60 32.08 -3.64
C HIS A 14 1.39 30.57 -3.77
N HIS A 15 2.11 29.95 -4.70
CA HIS A 15 2.49 28.55 -4.57
C HIS A 15 3.31 28.46 -3.28
N GLY A 16 2.68 27.93 -2.23
CA GLY A 16 3.35 27.52 -1.01
C GLY A 16 4.37 26.45 -1.34
N HIS A 17 5.56 26.89 -1.76
CA HIS A 17 6.76 26.07 -1.76
C HIS A 17 7.04 25.78 -0.30
N GLN A 18 6.50 24.67 0.21
CA GLN A 18 7.01 24.09 1.43
C GLN A 18 8.51 23.87 1.20
N PRO A 19 9.40 24.45 2.01
CA PRO A 19 10.82 24.21 1.85
C PRO A 19 11.02 22.70 2.04
N LYS A 20 11.46 22.03 0.98
CA LYS A 20 12.04 20.69 1.11
C LYS A 20 13.17 20.84 2.12
N ILE A 21 12.94 20.36 3.35
CA ILE A 21 14.00 20.20 4.34
C ILE A 21 14.92 19.18 3.73
N VAL A 22 15.96 19.64 3.03
CA VAL A 22 17.05 18.78 2.60
C VAL A 22 17.68 18.30 3.90
N ALA A 23 17.36 17.06 4.29
CA ALA A 23 17.95 16.42 5.45
C ALA A 23 19.47 16.54 5.29
N ARG A 24 20.13 17.24 6.22
CA ARG A 24 21.59 17.31 6.21
C ARG A 24 22.10 15.87 6.23
N PRO A 25 23.07 15.51 5.37
CA PRO A 25 23.62 14.17 5.36
C PRO A 25 24.17 13.88 6.76
N VAL A 26 23.65 12.82 7.37
CA VAL A 26 24.05 12.38 8.70
C VAL A 26 25.49 11.90 8.64
N ASN A 27 26.32 12.36 9.58
CA ASN A 27 27.71 11.90 9.66
C ASN A 27 27.76 10.37 9.87
N PRO A 28 28.36 9.59 8.94
CA PRO A 28 28.33 8.13 8.98
C PRO A 28 28.96 7.54 10.26
N LYS A 29 30.02 8.16 10.78
CA LYS A 29 30.69 7.68 12.01
C LYS A 29 29.77 7.82 13.23
N LEU A 30 29.05 8.92 13.31
CA LEU A 30 28.08 9.16 14.39
C LEU A 30 26.88 8.22 14.29
N LEU A 31 26.40 7.98 13.06
CA LEU A 31 25.33 7.01 12.81
C LEU A 31 25.72 5.63 13.33
N GLU A 32 26.89 5.12 12.92
CA GLU A 32 27.40 3.83 13.37
C GLU A 32 27.61 3.75 14.89
N GLU A 33 28.10 4.83 15.50
CA GLU A 33 28.24 4.95 16.97
C GLU A 33 26.87 4.81 17.67
N TYR A 34 25.84 5.52 17.19
CA TYR A 34 24.50 5.44 17.76
C TYR A 34 23.86 4.07 17.55
N THR A 35 24.00 3.48 16.36
CA THR A 35 23.51 2.15 16.03
C THR A 35 24.04 1.11 17.03
N ARG A 36 25.36 1.13 17.31
CA ARG A 36 25.98 0.25 18.31
C ARG A 36 25.48 0.52 19.72
N LYS A 37 25.44 1.79 20.15
CA LYS A 37 25.00 2.17 21.50
C LYS A 37 23.56 1.76 21.79
N ILE A 38 22.65 1.98 20.83
CA ILE A 38 21.24 1.63 20.96
C ILE A 38 21.11 0.13 21.23
N GLN A 39 21.77 -0.71 20.43
CA GLN A 39 21.73 -2.16 20.60
C GLN A 39 22.28 -2.60 21.97
N ILE A 40 23.42 -2.04 22.41
CA ILE A 40 24.02 -2.35 23.71
C ILE A 40 23.07 -1.99 24.86
N PHE A 41 22.47 -0.80 24.81
CA PHE A 41 21.58 -0.36 25.88
C PHE A 41 20.25 -1.10 25.90
N LEU A 42 19.73 -1.53 24.75
CA LEU A 42 18.56 -2.40 24.72
C LEU A 42 18.89 -3.80 25.22
N LYS A 43 20.04 -4.39 24.81
CA LYS A 43 20.47 -5.72 25.28
C LYS A 43 20.73 -5.79 26.78
N THR A 44 21.17 -4.70 27.39
CA THR A 44 21.41 -4.59 28.83
C THR A 44 20.19 -4.13 29.62
N ALA A 45 19.10 -3.75 28.94
CA ALA A 45 17.87 -3.32 29.58
C ALA A 45 17.00 -4.52 29.98
N ASN A 46 16.19 -4.32 31.01
CA ASN A 46 15.20 -5.31 31.40
C ASN A 46 14.22 -5.58 30.25
N MET A 47 13.90 -6.85 30.00
CA MET A 47 13.05 -7.32 28.89
C MET A 47 13.51 -6.84 27.50
N ASN A 48 14.79 -6.53 27.34
CA ASN A 48 15.36 -6.01 26.09
C ASN A 48 14.64 -4.76 25.54
N ARG A 49 14.06 -3.92 26.42
CA ARG A 49 13.26 -2.75 26.03
C ARG A 49 13.60 -1.48 26.78
N MET A 50 13.43 -0.32 26.14
CA MET A 50 13.66 0.99 26.76
C MET A 50 12.77 2.07 26.16
N LYS A 51 12.36 3.07 26.96
CA LYS A 51 11.65 4.25 26.44
C LYS A 51 12.58 5.08 25.54
N LYS A 52 12.03 5.75 24.52
CA LYS A 52 12.79 6.63 23.61
C LYS A 52 13.63 7.65 24.38
N ASN A 53 13.05 8.31 25.39
CA ASN A 53 13.74 9.35 26.15
C ASN A 53 14.90 8.79 27.00
N ASP A 54 14.70 7.64 27.63
CA ASP A 54 15.74 6.99 28.44
C ASP A 54 16.91 6.54 27.55
N LEU A 55 16.59 5.95 26.40
CA LEU A 55 17.56 5.52 25.40
C LEU A 55 18.33 6.72 24.82
N ALA A 56 17.63 7.80 24.49
CA ALA A 56 18.20 9.03 23.99
C ALA A 56 19.19 9.64 25.01
N ASN A 57 18.77 9.72 26.28
CA ASN A 57 19.61 10.25 27.36
C ASN A 57 20.86 9.39 27.57
N LYS A 58 20.74 8.06 27.63
CA LYS A 58 21.89 7.14 27.74
C LYS A 58 22.85 7.25 26.55
N CYS A 59 22.31 7.44 25.34
CA CYS A 59 23.12 7.63 24.14
C CYS A 59 23.77 9.01 24.04
N ARG A 60 23.43 9.97 24.92
CA ARG A 60 23.85 11.38 24.83
C ARG A 60 23.42 11.99 23.49
N TRP A 61 22.17 11.76 23.09
CA TRP A 61 21.60 12.14 21.78
C TRP A 61 21.73 13.64 21.44
N LYS A 62 21.78 14.54 22.43
CA LYS A 62 21.91 15.99 22.23
C LYS A 62 23.13 16.40 21.39
N ARG A 63 24.17 15.55 21.31
CA ARG A 63 25.35 15.78 20.45
C ARG A 63 25.00 15.75 18.96
N SER A 64 24.07 14.89 18.56
CA SER A 64 23.51 14.86 17.20
C SER A 64 22.13 14.19 17.20
N PRO A 65 21.06 14.98 17.41
CA PRO A 65 19.68 14.47 17.38
C PRO A 65 19.29 13.79 16.07
N SER A 66 19.75 14.34 14.95
CA SER A 66 19.47 13.78 13.63
C SER A 66 20.12 12.40 13.47
N ALA A 67 21.39 12.24 13.86
CA ALA A 67 22.07 10.95 13.76
C ALA A 67 21.43 9.88 14.67
N PHE A 68 21.00 10.26 15.87
CA PHE A 68 20.31 9.34 16.77
C PHE A 68 18.95 8.89 16.20
N ASN A 69 18.14 9.80 15.66
CA ASN A 69 16.86 9.43 15.06
C ASN A 69 17.07 8.58 13.79
N SER A 70 18.04 8.93 12.94
CA SER A 70 18.37 8.12 11.76
C SER A 70 18.90 6.73 12.13
N ALA A 71 19.65 6.59 13.23
CA ALA A 71 20.06 5.28 13.73
C ALA A 71 18.87 4.43 14.20
N LEU A 72 17.88 5.06 14.86
CA LEU A 72 16.63 4.37 15.21
C LEU A 72 15.84 3.95 13.98
N GLU A 73 15.68 4.83 13.00
CA GLU A 73 14.99 4.54 11.74
C GLU A 73 15.68 3.41 10.98
N GLN A 74 17.01 3.43 10.88
CA GLN A 74 17.80 2.38 10.27
C GLN A 74 17.63 1.05 10.99
N LEU A 75 17.77 1.01 12.31
CA LEU A 75 17.61 -0.22 13.10
C LEU A 75 16.19 -0.78 13.04
N VAL A 76 15.17 0.08 12.97
CA VAL A 76 13.78 -0.33 12.77
C VAL A 76 13.62 -0.92 11.39
N HIS A 77 14.11 -0.23 10.35
CA HIS A 77 14.04 -0.71 8.99
C HIS A 77 14.74 -2.07 8.84
N GLU A 78 15.96 -2.21 9.38
CA GLU A 78 16.74 -3.45 9.43
C GLU A 78 16.08 -4.58 10.24
N GLY A 79 15.07 -4.27 11.05
CA GLY A 79 14.39 -5.25 11.89
C GLY A 79 15.18 -5.67 13.13
N VAL A 80 16.26 -4.96 13.46
CA VAL A 80 17.05 -5.20 14.67
C VAL A 80 16.30 -4.72 15.91
N ILE A 81 15.50 -3.67 15.77
CA ILE A 81 14.61 -3.18 16.83
C ILE A 81 13.20 -2.98 16.28
N ARG A 82 12.21 -3.04 17.16
CA ARG A 82 10.84 -2.59 16.85
C ARG A 82 10.41 -1.48 17.79
N LYS A 83 9.56 -0.58 17.28
CA LYS A 83 8.95 0.50 18.05
C LYS A 83 7.53 0.12 18.43
N GLU A 84 7.17 0.32 19.69
CA GLU A 84 5.80 0.19 20.18
C GLU A 84 5.50 1.41 21.06
N ARG A 85 4.61 2.28 20.60
CA ARG A 85 4.33 3.57 21.23
C ARG A 85 5.63 4.36 21.49
N ASN A 86 6.04 4.50 22.76
CA ASN A 86 7.24 5.21 23.20
C ASN A 86 8.41 4.30 23.58
N PHE A 87 8.29 2.99 23.38
CA PHE A 87 9.31 2.00 23.69
C PHE A 87 9.96 1.45 22.41
N TYR A 88 11.25 1.15 22.51
CA TYR A 88 11.98 0.34 21.56
C TYR A 88 12.34 -0.99 22.20
N TYR A 89 12.22 -2.06 21.43
CA TYR A 89 12.55 -3.43 21.82
C TYR A 89 13.63 -3.96 20.89
N LEU A 90 14.64 -4.62 21.43
CA LEU A 90 15.57 -5.41 20.62
C LEU A 90 14.83 -6.65 20.10
N CYS A 91 14.88 -6.89 18.81
CA CYS A 91 14.33 -8.09 18.19
C CYS A 91 15.43 -9.15 18.12
N GLN A 92 15.16 -10.31 18.72
CA GLN A 92 16.02 -11.50 18.65
C GLN A 92 15.28 -12.57 17.88
N ASP A 93 16.03 -13.35 17.09
CA ASP A 93 15.52 -14.46 16.27
C ASP A 93 14.38 -14.05 15.32
N SER A 94 14.41 -12.80 14.87
CA SER A 94 13.46 -12.25 13.91
C SER A 94 14.02 -12.28 12.49
N PHE A 95 13.11 -12.34 11.51
CA PHE A 95 13.43 -12.30 10.10
C PHE A 95 12.45 -11.39 9.36
N ARG A 96 12.89 -10.89 8.20
CA ARG A 96 12.03 -10.12 7.29
C ARG A 96 11.21 -11.06 6.43
N ALA A 97 9.96 -10.70 6.21
CA ALA A 97 9.05 -11.42 5.36
C ALA A 97 8.06 -10.45 4.69
N GLU A 98 7.32 -10.95 3.72
CA GLU A 98 6.21 -10.25 3.08
C GLU A 98 4.89 -10.96 3.41
N THR A 99 3.83 -10.23 3.73
CA THR A 99 2.49 -10.81 3.86
C THR A 99 1.94 -11.14 2.48
N VAL A 100 1.77 -12.43 2.18
CA VAL A 100 1.41 -12.89 0.82
C VAL A 100 -0.06 -13.28 0.67
N ARG A 101 -0.70 -13.76 1.74
CA ARG A 101 -2.10 -14.19 1.72
C ARG A 101 -2.75 -13.92 3.07
N ILE A 102 -4.03 -13.53 3.05
CA ILE A 102 -4.83 -13.28 4.25
C ILE A 102 -6.17 -13.98 4.08
N HIS A 103 -6.54 -14.75 5.10
CA HIS A 103 -7.81 -15.43 5.23
C HIS A 103 -8.51 -15.00 6.52
N SER A 104 -9.74 -15.48 6.72
CA SER A 104 -10.41 -15.28 7.99
C SER A 104 -9.66 -16.02 9.10
N GLY A 105 -9.12 -15.28 10.07
CA GLY A 105 -8.47 -15.85 11.25
C GLY A 105 -7.04 -16.33 11.07
N PHE A 106 -6.44 -16.23 9.88
CA PHE A 106 -5.02 -16.55 9.64
C PHE A 106 -4.50 -15.95 8.33
N GLY A 107 -3.20 -16.04 8.10
CA GLY A 107 -2.56 -15.62 6.86
C GLY A 107 -1.23 -16.31 6.69
N PHE A 108 -0.54 -15.94 5.62
CA PHE A 108 0.79 -16.44 5.31
C PHE A 108 1.74 -15.29 5.06
N ILE A 109 2.93 -15.42 5.62
CA ILE A 109 4.06 -14.56 5.31
C ILE A 109 5.14 -15.39 4.61
N ARG A 110 5.92 -14.77 3.74
CA ARG A 110 7.01 -15.42 3.01
C ARG A 110 8.33 -14.70 3.29
N ASP A 111 9.33 -15.43 3.75
CA ASP A 111 10.67 -14.87 3.96
C ASP A 111 11.42 -14.65 2.64
N GLU A 112 12.57 -13.96 2.71
CA GLU A 112 13.43 -13.68 1.55
C GLU A 112 13.97 -14.95 0.86
N LYS A 113 13.94 -16.11 1.55
CA LYS A 113 14.35 -17.41 0.99
C LYS A 113 13.19 -18.15 0.32
N GLY A 114 11.99 -17.57 0.30
CA GLY A 114 10.79 -18.17 -0.25
C GLY A 114 10.07 -19.14 0.70
N THR A 115 10.50 -19.24 1.96
CA THR A 115 9.82 -20.08 2.95
C THR A 115 8.53 -19.40 3.38
N GLU A 116 7.40 -20.12 3.29
CA GLU A 116 6.12 -19.65 3.80
C GLU A 116 5.90 -20.09 5.26
N TYR A 117 5.40 -19.16 6.07
CA TYR A 117 5.01 -19.37 7.45
C TYR A 117 3.53 -19.10 7.61
N PHE A 118 2.84 -20.01 8.29
CA PHE A 118 1.48 -19.78 8.76
C PHE A 118 1.50 -18.77 9.92
N VAL A 119 0.57 -17.84 9.91
CA VAL A 119 0.41 -16.84 10.98
C VAL A 119 -1.05 -16.81 11.39
N ALA A 120 -1.33 -17.18 12.63
CA ALA A 120 -2.69 -17.03 13.17
C ALA A 120 -3.10 -15.55 13.20
N GLY A 121 -4.39 -15.26 13.03
CA GLY A 121 -4.88 -13.90 12.82
C GLY A 121 -4.53 -12.93 13.96
N LYS A 122 -4.50 -13.41 15.20
CA LYS A 122 -4.07 -12.64 16.38
C LYS A 122 -2.58 -12.26 16.36
N TYR A 123 -1.79 -12.91 15.51
CA TYR A 123 -0.36 -12.70 15.33
C TYR A 123 -0.03 -12.01 14.00
N LEU A 124 -1.02 -11.59 13.19
CA LEU A 124 -0.77 -10.89 11.92
C LEU A 124 -0.52 -9.38 12.07
N LEU A 125 -0.84 -8.80 13.23
CA LEU A 125 -0.73 -7.37 13.52
C LEU A 125 -1.43 -6.48 12.46
N GLY A 126 -2.55 -6.95 11.90
CA GLY A 126 -3.30 -6.22 10.88
C GLY A 126 -2.56 -6.02 9.56
N SER A 127 -1.44 -6.72 9.32
CA SER A 127 -0.71 -6.61 8.05
C SER A 127 -1.59 -6.97 6.86
N LEU A 128 -1.45 -6.23 5.75
CA LEU A 128 -2.14 -6.43 4.49
C LEU A 128 -1.22 -7.11 3.47
N VAL A 129 -1.80 -7.68 2.42
CA VAL A 129 -1.02 -8.32 1.35
C VAL A 129 -0.05 -7.30 0.73
N GLY A 130 1.20 -7.73 0.54
CA GLY A 130 2.30 -6.92 0.04
C GLY A 130 3.05 -6.10 1.12
N ASP A 131 2.59 -6.11 2.37
CA ASP A 131 3.33 -5.45 3.45
C ASP A 131 4.63 -6.20 3.72
N LYS A 132 5.73 -5.46 3.90
CA LYS A 132 6.97 -6.01 4.44
C LYS A 132 6.89 -5.97 5.96
N VAL A 133 7.08 -7.13 6.57
CA VAL A 133 6.92 -7.35 8.00
C VAL A 133 8.21 -7.87 8.63
N LEU A 134 8.39 -7.54 9.90
CA LEU A 134 9.32 -8.23 10.77
C LEU A 134 8.56 -9.32 11.51
N ALA A 135 9.02 -10.55 11.40
CA ALA A 135 8.39 -11.70 12.01
C ALA A 135 9.37 -12.49 12.87
N ARG A 136 8.84 -13.37 13.72
CA ARG A 136 9.61 -14.33 14.51
C ARG A 136 8.94 -15.69 14.41
N SER A 137 9.75 -16.74 14.28
CA SER A 137 9.24 -18.11 14.28
C SER A 137 8.71 -18.45 15.67
N ILE A 138 7.56 -19.12 15.73
CA ILE A 138 7.00 -19.65 16.97
C ILE A 138 6.92 -21.17 16.89
N PRO A 139 6.88 -21.89 18.02
CA PRO A 139 6.67 -23.33 18.01
C PRO A 139 5.38 -23.68 17.26
N PRO A 140 5.42 -24.58 16.26
CA PRO A 140 4.24 -24.94 15.51
C PRO A 140 3.27 -25.72 16.40
N ARG A 141 1.97 -25.53 16.17
CA ARG A 141 0.91 -26.28 16.85
C ARG A 141 0.63 -27.63 16.20
N VAL A 142 1.00 -27.75 14.92
CA VAL A 142 0.84 -28.94 14.10
C VAL A 142 2.20 -29.34 13.57
N ASP A 143 2.59 -30.60 13.78
CA ASP A 143 3.88 -31.09 13.32
C ASP A 143 4.03 -30.93 11.79
N GLY A 144 5.20 -30.47 11.37
CA GLY A 144 5.51 -30.22 9.96
C GLY A 144 5.07 -28.86 9.42
N THR A 145 4.37 -28.03 10.20
CA THR A 145 4.08 -26.64 9.80
C THR A 145 5.17 -25.69 10.29
N LYS A 146 5.33 -24.57 9.58
CA LYS A 146 6.13 -23.44 10.06
C LYS A 146 5.18 -22.35 10.49
N GLU A 147 5.26 -21.95 11.76
CA GLU A 147 4.45 -20.86 12.31
C GLU A 147 5.30 -19.65 12.66
N ALA A 148 4.72 -18.47 12.50
CA ALA A 148 5.35 -17.22 12.88
C ALA A 148 4.35 -16.24 13.52
N GLU A 149 4.90 -15.23 14.16
CA GLU A 149 4.16 -14.03 14.56
C GLU A 149 4.78 -12.78 13.94
N VAL A 150 3.93 -11.84 13.53
CA VAL A 150 4.33 -10.52 13.05
C VAL A 150 4.59 -9.62 14.26
N LEU A 151 5.82 -9.12 14.35
CA LEU A 151 6.27 -8.23 15.41
C LEU A 151 6.04 -6.74 15.08
N SER A 152 6.16 -6.38 13.80
CA SER A 152 5.93 -5.03 13.29
C SER A 152 5.80 -5.02 11.76
N ILE A 153 5.07 -4.04 11.23
CA ILE A 153 5.06 -3.71 9.80
C ILE A 153 6.23 -2.75 9.53
N LEU A 154 7.16 -3.15 8.66
CA LEU A 154 8.35 -2.39 8.31
C LEU A 154 8.08 -1.41 7.18
N GLU A 155 7.31 -1.85 6.19
CA GLU A 155 6.92 -1.08 5.02
C GLU A 155 5.51 -1.48 4.64
N GLU A 156 4.61 -0.50 4.58
CA GLU A 156 3.25 -0.73 4.08
C GLU A 156 3.28 -0.89 2.57
N SER A 157 2.47 -1.82 2.06
CA SER A 157 2.34 -2.00 0.61
C SER A 157 1.84 -0.72 -0.06
N SER A 158 2.34 -0.43 -1.25
CA SER A 158 1.89 0.71 -2.06
C SER A 158 0.45 0.57 -2.54
N GLN A 159 -0.11 -0.64 -2.46
CA GLN A 159 -1.47 -0.95 -2.88
C GLN A 159 -2.45 -0.67 -1.74
N THR A 160 -2.94 0.57 -1.66
CA THR A 160 -3.94 0.97 -0.67
C THR A 160 -5.38 0.73 -1.13
N ARG A 161 -5.59 0.49 -2.43
CA ARG A 161 -6.92 0.32 -3.05
C ARG A 161 -7.37 -1.14 -3.00
N LEU A 162 -8.52 -1.35 -2.36
CA LEU A 162 -9.14 -2.66 -2.19
C LEU A 162 -10.50 -2.66 -2.91
N SER A 163 -10.69 -3.56 -3.87
CA SER A 163 -12.02 -3.88 -4.40
C SER A 163 -12.73 -4.81 -3.44
N GLY A 164 -14.04 -4.64 -3.29
CA GLY A 164 -14.87 -5.45 -2.42
C GLY A 164 -16.33 -5.06 -2.51
N ARG A 165 -17.08 -5.45 -1.49
CA ARG A 165 -18.51 -5.13 -1.38
C ARG A 165 -18.88 -4.64 0.01
N ILE A 166 -19.99 -3.91 0.07
CA ILE A 166 -20.61 -3.49 1.32
C ILE A 166 -21.45 -4.64 1.88
N VAL A 167 -21.22 -4.98 3.14
CA VAL A 167 -21.95 -6.03 3.88
C VAL A 167 -22.46 -5.49 5.21
N LEU A 168 -23.40 -6.19 5.84
CA LEU A 168 -23.75 -5.94 7.24
C LEU A 168 -22.70 -6.55 8.18
N SER A 169 -22.51 -5.93 9.34
CA SER A 169 -21.77 -6.49 10.46
C SER A 169 -22.44 -7.77 10.98
N GLU A 170 -21.70 -8.57 11.74
CA GLU A 170 -22.20 -9.84 12.31
C GLU A 170 -23.44 -9.63 13.21
N ASP A 171 -23.54 -8.48 13.88
CA ASP A 171 -24.70 -8.06 14.69
C ASP A 171 -25.81 -7.37 13.87
N GLY A 172 -25.58 -7.10 12.58
CA GLY A 172 -26.54 -6.45 11.69
C GLY A 172 -26.71 -4.94 11.90
N GLU A 173 -25.95 -4.31 12.80
CA GLU A 173 -26.15 -2.90 13.17
C GLU A 173 -25.45 -1.91 12.23
N PHE A 174 -24.35 -2.33 11.60
CA PHE A 174 -23.46 -1.43 10.87
C PHE A 174 -23.09 -1.98 9.50
N LEU A 175 -22.89 -1.09 8.52
CA LEU A 175 -22.26 -1.46 7.26
C LEU A 175 -20.75 -1.64 7.44
N ARG A 176 -20.20 -2.64 6.76
CA ARG A 176 -18.77 -2.95 6.74
C ARG A 176 -18.32 -3.21 5.32
N PHE A 177 -17.02 -3.08 5.10
CA PHE A 177 -16.39 -3.38 3.82
C PHE A 177 -15.79 -4.78 3.84
N LEU A 178 -16.16 -5.63 2.89
CA LEU A 178 -15.57 -6.96 2.67
C LEU A 178 -14.72 -6.93 1.38
N PRO A 179 -13.38 -6.96 1.47
CA PRO A 179 -12.53 -7.03 0.28
C PRO A 179 -12.72 -8.35 -0.49
N ASP A 180 -12.58 -8.32 -1.81
CA ASP A 180 -12.74 -9.52 -2.65
C ASP A 180 -11.71 -10.62 -2.32
N ASN A 181 -10.49 -10.21 -1.99
CA ASN A 181 -9.36 -11.10 -1.76
C ASN A 181 -9.16 -11.42 -0.27
N MET A 182 -10.10 -11.04 0.61
CA MET A 182 -9.99 -11.27 2.04
C MET A 182 -11.35 -11.65 2.63
N ASN A 183 -11.43 -12.77 3.34
CA ASN A 183 -12.67 -13.21 3.99
C ASN A 183 -12.89 -12.55 5.35
N LEU A 184 -12.64 -11.24 5.47
CA LEU A 184 -12.82 -10.47 6.69
C LEU A 184 -13.35 -9.07 6.39
N THR A 185 -14.12 -8.51 7.31
CA THR A 185 -14.71 -7.18 7.16
C THR A 185 -13.89 -6.09 7.85
N MET A 186 -13.83 -4.89 7.27
CA MET A 186 -13.19 -3.69 7.83
C MET A 186 -14.23 -2.62 8.17
N HIS A 187 -13.91 -1.70 9.09
CA HIS A 187 -14.78 -0.56 9.40
C HIS A 187 -14.79 0.43 8.24
N ILE A 188 -15.97 0.90 7.85
CA ILE A 188 -16.11 2.02 6.92
C ILE A 188 -16.16 3.32 7.72
N SER A 189 -15.44 4.33 7.25
CA SER A 189 -15.49 5.68 7.78
C SER A 189 -16.79 6.37 7.39
N TYR A 190 -17.77 6.38 8.29
CA TYR A 190 -19.01 7.13 8.11
C TYR A 190 -18.73 8.65 8.07
N LYS A 191 -18.71 9.22 6.86
CA LYS A 191 -18.84 10.67 6.65
C LYS A 191 -20.19 10.95 6.03
N GLU A 192 -20.77 12.12 6.31
CA GLU A 192 -22.18 12.49 6.08
C GLU A 192 -22.65 12.52 4.59
N SER A 193 -21.87 12.00 3.63
CA SER A 193 -22.18 12.09 2.19
C SER A 193 -21.92 10.81 1.38
N GLU A 194 -21.73 9.65 2.02
CA GLU A 194 -21.36 8.45 1.28
C GLU A 194 -22.59 7.70 0.72
N ASN A 195 -22.77 7.73 -0.62
CA ASN A 195 -23.81 7.05 -1.38
C ASN A 195 -23.44 5.58 -1.64
N TYR A 196 -23.59 4.70 -0.66
CA TYR A 196 -23.50 3.26 -0.87
C TYR A 196 -24.53 2.51 -0.03
N HIS A 197 -24.91 1.34 -0.50
CA HIS A 197 -25.92 0.49 0.08
C HIS A 197 -25.37 -0.92 0.30
N LEU A 198 -26.11 -1.72 1.07
CA LEU A 198 -25.83 -3.14 1.21
C LEU A 198 -25.71 -3.80 -0.18
N ASN A 199 -24.70 -4.65 -0.35
CA ASN A 199 -24.36 -5.36 -1.59
C ASN A 199 -23.83 -4.49 -2.74
N ASP A 200 -23.54 -3.21 -2.52
CA ASP A 200 -22.83 -2.41 -3.51
C ASP A 200 -21.38 -2.88 -3.67
N LYS A 201 -20.93 -2.94 -4.93
CA LYS A 201 -19.55 -3.15 -5.33
C LYS A 201 -18.81 -1.83 -5.23
N VAL A 202 -17.71 -1.82 -4.47
CA VAL A 202 -16.96 -0.59 -4.18
C VAL A 202 -15.46 -0.81 -4.28
N ILE A 203 -14.73 0.27 -4.54
CA ILE A 203 -13.30 0.36 -4.26
C ILE A 203 -13.11 1.26 -3.04
N CYS A 204 -12.38 0.76 -2.06
CA CYS A 204 -12.03 1.46 -0.84
C CYS A 204 -10.53 1.73 -0.77
N THR A 205 -10.13 2.74 0.01
CA THR A 205 -8.76 2.92 0.47
C THR A 205 -8.68 2.77 1.98
N VAL A 206 -7.63 2.14 2.48
CA VAL A 206 -7.34 2.14 3.92
C VAL A 206 -6.88 3.54 4.31
N ILE A 207 -7.54 4.15 5.29
CA ILE A 207 -7.21 5.50 5.82
C ILE A 207 -6.62 5.45 7.23
N SER A 208 -6.86 4.37 7.97
CA SER A 208 -6.20 4.08 9.23
C SER A 208 -6.04 2.57 9.41
N ARG A 209 -4.84 2.14 9.81
CA ARG A 209 -4.57 0.73 10.10
C ARG A 209 -4.79 0.43 11.59
N GLY A 210 -5.49 -0.66 11.87
CA GLY A 210 -5.61 -1.25 13.19
C GLY A 210 -4.64 -2.41 13.40
N GLU A 211 -4.45 -2.83 14.66
CA GLU A 211 -3.64 -4.00 15.00
C GLU A 211 -4.33 -5.33 14.63
N ARG A 212 -5.65 -5.29 14.40
CA ARG A 212 -6.43 -6.38 13.82
C ARG A 212 -7.03 -5.91 12.51
N HIS A 213 -7.18 -6.80 11.54
CA HIS A 213 -7.75 -6.43 10.25
C HIS A 213 -9.15 -5.83 10.34
N ARG A 214 -9.97 -6.30 11.29
CA ARG A 214 -11.33 -5.77 11.50
C ARG A 214 -11.35 -4.32 11.98
N ASP A 215 -10.25 -3.88 12.60
CA ASP A 215 -10.06 -2.55 13.16
C ASP A 215 -9.50 -1.56 12.11
N HIS A 216 -9.18 -2.03 10.90
CA HIS A 216 -8.85 -1.14 9.79
C HIS A 216 -10.05 -0.25 9.47
N LEU A 217 -9.76 1.03 9.27
CA LEU A 217 -10.71 2.02 8.82
C LEU A 217 -10.47 2.29 7.34
N VAL A 218 -11.52 2.09 6.54
CA VAL A 218 -11.50 2.33 5.11
C VAL A 218 -12.42 3.48 4.73
N LYS A 219 -12.11 4.13 3.62
CA LYS A 219 -12.97 5.12 2.97
C LYS A 219 -13.37 4.61 1.59
N VAL A 220 -14.64 4.69 1.25
CA VAL A 220 -15.12 4.38 -0.10
C VAL A 220 -14.60 5.47 -1.07
N LEU A 221 -13.93 5.03 -2.13
CA LEU A 221 -13.45 5.91 -3.20
C LEU A 221 -14.40 5.94 -4.39
N MET A 222 -14.93 4.78 -4.76
CA MET A 222 -15.80 4.60 -5.92
C MET A 222 -16.87 3.57 -5.58
N ASN A 223 -18.10 3.84 -5.99
CA ASN A 223 -19.21 2.90 -5.94
C ASN A 223 -19.61 2.55 -7.38
N PHE A 224 -19.70 1.26 -7.66
CA PHE A 224 -20.07 0.71 -8.97
C PHE A 224 -21.54 0.23 -8.98
N GLY A 225 -22.25 0.25 -7.84
CA GLY A 225 -23.63 -0.22 -7.71
C GLY A 225 -23.70 -1.72 -7.38
N SER A 226 -24.84 -2.36 -7.66
CA SER A 226 -25.09 -3.75 -7.21
C SER A 226 -24.01 -4.74 -7.70
N THR A 227 -23.62 -5.63 -6.78
CA THR A 227 -22.77 -6.80 -7.07
C THR A 227 -23.44 -7.85 -7.97
N ASP A 228 -24.76 -7.79 -8.18
CA ASP A 228 -25.48 -8.67 -9.11
C ASP A 228 -25.22 -8.32 -10.58
N SER A 229 -24.68 -7.14 -10.86
CA SER A 229 -24.24 -6.75 -12.21
C SER A 229 -22.81 -7.23 -12.48
N ALA A 230 -22.68 -8.09 -13.49
CA ALA A 230 -21.37 -8.56 -13.97
C ALA A 230 -20.50 -7.40 -14.46
N GLU A 231 -21.10 -6.41 -15.12
CA GLU A 231 -20.43 -5.20 -15.60
C GLU A 231 -19.83 -4.39 -14.44
N ASN A 232 -20.61 -4.16 -13.38
CA ASN A 232 -20.14 -3.42 -12.20
C ASN A 232 -18.96 -4.13 -11.52
N CYS A 233 -19.06 -5.45 -11.38
CA CYS A 233 -17.99 -6.27 -10.81
C CYS A 233 -16.72 -6.25 -11.67
N MET A 234 -16.87 -6.31 -12.99
CA MET A 234 -15.75 -6.24 -13.94
C MET A 234 -15.06 -4.87 -13.87
N ASN A 235 -15.82 -3.77 -13.94
CA ASN A 235 -15.30 -2.41 -13.88
C ASN A 235 -14.51 -2.16 -12.58
N ALA A 236 -15.03 -2.62 -11.44
CA ALA A 236 -14.32 -2.53 -10.16
C ALA A 236 -12.98 -3.30 -10.17
N LYS A 237 -12.95 -4.51 -10.77
CA LYS A 237 -11.73 -5.32 -10.83
C LYS A 237 -10.67 -4.70 -11.74
N ILE A 238 -11.06 -4.21 -12.90
CA ILE A 238 -10.17 -3.52 -13.86
C ILE A 238 -9.55 -2.28 -13.18
N MET A 239 -10.39 -1.46 -12.55
CA MET A 239 -9.95 -0.26 -11.83
C MET A 239 -9.00 -0.57 -10.65
N ALA A 240 -9.27 -1.63 -9.89
CA ALA A 240 -8.42 -2.02 -8.76
C ALA A 240 -7.05 -2.54 -9.18
N GLN A 241 -6.93 -3.10 -10.39
CA GLN A 241 -5.66 -3.54 -10.99
C GLN A 241 -4.95 -2.42 -11.75
N ASN A 242 -5.50 -1.21 -11.78
CA ASN A 242 -4.96 -0.05 -12.52
C ASN A 242 -4.72 -0.37 -14.00
N ILE A 243 -5.61 -1.17 -14.61
CA ILE A 243 -5.55 -1.53 -16.02
C ILE A 243 -6.09 -0.34 -16.83
N PRO A 244 -5.33 0.19 -17.81
CA PRO A 244 -5.82 1.23 -18.71
C PRO A 244 -7.00 0.71 -19.55
N VAL A 245 -8.12 1.43 -19.53
CA VAL A 245 -9.33 1.08 -20.29
C VAL A 245 -9.52 1.91 -21.56
N GLU A 246 -8.79 3.02 -21.67
CA GLU A 246 -8.84 3.92 -22.81
C GLU A 246 -7.50 3.88 -23.57
N PHE A 247 -7.59 3.94 -24.89
CA PHE A 247 -6.41 4.16 -25.73
C PHE A 247 -5.87 5.57 -25.53
N THR A 248 -4.56 5.73 -25.66
CA THR A 248 -3.95 7.07 -25.56
C THR A 248 -4.37 7.94 -26.75
N PRO A 249 -4.42 9.28 -26.58
CA PRO A 249 -4.70 10.19 -27.69
C PRO A 249 -3.74 9.99 -28.88
N GLU A 250 -2.49 9.65 -28.61
CA GLU A 250 -1.47 9.35 -29.62
C GLU A 250 -1.84 8.10 -30.43
N THR A 251 -2.27 7.05 -29.74
CA THR A 251 -2.76 5.80 -30.38
C THR A 251 -3.98 6.08 -31.26
N LEU A 252 -4.94 6.87 -30.76
CA LEU A 252 -6.15 7.22 -31.52
C LEU A 252 -5.81 8.06 -32.76
N ARG A 253 -4.96 9.08 -32.63
CA ARG A 253 -4.49 9.89 -33.77
C ARG A 253 -3.77 9.05 -34.81
N GLN A 254 -2.96 8.09 -34.39
CA GLN A 254 -2.29 7.18 -35.33
C GLN A 254 -3.30 6.32 -36.08
N ALA A 255 -4.30 5.77 -35.39
CA ALA A 255 -5.35 4.97 -36.02
C ALA A 255 -6.19 5.79 -37.01
N GLU A 256 -6.59 7.00 -36.63
CA GLU A 256 -7.32 7.93 -37.51
C GLU A 256 -6.50 8.31 -38.75
N LYS A 257 -5.20 8.59 -38.57
CA LYS A 257 -4.30 8.89 -39.67
C LYS A 257 -4.19 7.71 -40.64
N LEU A 258 -3.98 6.49 -40.13
CA LEU A 258 -3.92 5.28 -40.97
C LEU A 258 -5.22 5.06 -41.74
N GLN A 259 -6.37 5.34 -41.12
CA GLN A 259 -7.66 5.26 -41.78
C GLN A 259 -7.81 6.30 -42.90
N GLN A 260 -7.32 7.52 -42.69
CA GLN A 260 -7.35 8.60 -43.68
C GLN A 260 -6.39 8.37 -44.84
N ASP A 261 -5.17 7.90 -44.56
CA ASP A 261 -4.14 7.63 -45.56
C ASP A 261 -4.55 6.44 -46.47
N GLY A 262 -5.34 5.50 -45.95
CA GLY A 262 -5.79 4.33 -46.70
C GLY A 262 -4.64 3.38 -47.04
N ILE A 263 -4.85 2.50 -48.01
CA ILE A 263 -3.78 1.66 -48.56
C ILE A 263 -3.11 2.46 -49.69
N THR A 264 -1.82 2.75 -49.53
CA THR A 264 -1.03 3.46 -50.53
C THR A 264 -0.29 2.50 -51.47
N ASP A 265 0.17 2.97 -52.63
CA ASP A 265 0.97 2.14 -53.56
C ASP A 265 2.28 1.65 -52.93
N PHE A 266 2.84 2.44 -52.00
CA PHE A 266 4.02 2.04 -51.22
C PHE A 266 3.72 0.87 -50.28
N ASP A 267 2.52 0.80 -49.70
CA ASP A 267 2.12 -0.33 -48.84
C ASP A 267 2.02 -1.65 -49.61
N LEU A 268 1.81 -1.58 -50.93
CA LEU A 268 1.75 -2.72 -51.84
C LEU A 268 3.13 -3.16 -52.33
N GLU A 269 4.17 -2.35 -52.14
CA GLU A 269 5.51 -2.67 -52.62
C GLU A 269 6.00 -3.97 -51.96
N ASN A 270 6.39 -4.95 -52.79
CA ASN A 270 6.79 -6.30 -52.37
C ASN A 270 5.69 -7.13 -51.66
N ARG A 271 4.41 -6.76 -51.81
CA ARG A 271 3.27 -7.56 -51.33
C ARG A 271 2.45 -8.10 -52.49
N LEU A 272 1.89 -9.31 -52.33
CA LEU A 272 0.92 -9.87 -53.27
C LEU A 272 -0.46 -9.25 -52.98
N ASP A 273 -1.06 -8.60 -53.97
CA ASP A 273 -2.40 -8.01 -53.85
C ASP A 273 -3.50 -9.04 -54.16
N LEU A 274 -4.25 -9.44 -53.13
CA LEU A 274 -5.35 -10.42 -53.20
C LEU A 274 -6.72 -9.78 -52.99
N ARG A 275 -6.85 -8.45 -53.08
CA ARG A 275 -8.13 -7.75 -52.82
C ARG A 275 -9.28 -8.16 -53.77
N ASN A 276 -8.96 -8.75 -54.91
CA ASN A 276 -9.94 -9.25 -55.88
C ASN A 276 -10.29 -10.74 -55.69
N GLU A 277 -9.63 -11.42 -54.75
CA GLU A 277 -9.92 -12.83 -54.45
C GLU A 277 -11.06 -12.96 -53.45
N ILE A 278 -11.80 -14.06 -53.55
CA ILE A 278 -12.86 -14.38 -52.60
C ILE A 278 -12.23 -14.95 -51.34
N ILE A 279 -12.10 -14.11 -50.31
CA ILE A 279 -11.63 -14.48 -48.98
C ILE A 279 -12.77 -14.24 -47.99
N PHE A 280 -13.04 -15.21 -47.13
CA PHE A 280 -14.07 -15.08 -46.09
C PHE A 280 -13.50 -15.49 -44.73
N THR A 281 -13.98 -14.83 -43.67
CA THR A 281 -13.69 -15.19 -42.28
C THR A 281 -14.92 -15.85 -41.66
N ILE A 282 -14.70 -16.79 -40.73
CA ILE A 282 -15.77 -17.40 -39.93
C ILE A 282 -15.52 -16.98 -38.49
N ASP A 283 -16.25 -15.96 -38.06
CA ASP A 283 -16.17 -15.40 -36.71
C ASP A 283 -17.45 -15.73 -35.92
N GLY A 284 -17.35 -15.68 -34.58
CA GLY A 284 -18.53 -15.81 -33.73
C GLY A 284 -19.46 -14.61 -33.87
N ALA A 285 -20.78 -14.82 -33.86
CA ALA A 285 -21.75 -13.74 -33.79
C ALA A 285 -21.74 -13.12 -32.39
N HIS A 286 -21.68 -11.78 -32.31
CA HIS A 286 -21.67 -11.01 -31.08
C HIS A 286 -23.05 -10.95 -30.40
#